data_AF-A0A1I8NL93-F1
#
_entry.id   AF-A0A1I8NL93-F1
#
_cell.length_a   1.000
_cell.length_b   1.000
_cell.length_c   1.000
_cell.angle_alpha   90.00
_cell.angle_beta   90.00
_cell.angle_gamma   90.00
#
_symmetry.space_group_name_H-M   'P 1'
#
loop_
_entity.id
_entity.type
_entity.pdbx_description
1 polymer ?
#
loop_
_entity_poly.entity_id
_entity_poly.type
_entity_poly.pdbx_seq_one_letter_code
_entity_poly.pdbx_strand_id
1 'polypeptide(L)'
;MFELLEDVEQLQTKVDKNLPELRHEISKLEFGHAQLMSEQNMVREEGKNVARSLQALAYSVGTLQEERDGVRRMQSSVGEMRTQLDRLQTMVDDIQRALQHRQHRGAQHINKKSNHHQRHHNADNKDNENDQSEDNQPQNAESLVAKLENVEQQFESIIAKLPRDCSEVTPSETTTNDGLYLIAPAGDHHPQMAHCTSDGWTTVQRRYDGSADFNRSWEDYAAGFGSPAGEFWIGNEQLHHLTLNNCTRLRVLMQDIYDNVWLAEYNQFYISSRSDGYRLHIGGYSGNASDALDYQQGMQFSAIDVDRDISQTHCAANYEGGWWFSHCQHANLNGRYNLGLTWFDAQRNEWIAVKSSQMMIKRQSHETCNYGGDATDIAPTTATATASSTAVTSTTTARATINSDKSIPLNNLRPVDDQQMGENTVILETV
;
A
#
# COMPACT_ATOMS: atom_id res chain seq x y z
N MET A 1 -64.43 -42.35 -9.16
CA MET A 1 -63.19 -43.00 -9.66
C MET A 1 -62.52 -42.13 -10.72
N PHE A 2 -63.25 -41.60 -11.69
CA PHE A 2 -62.69 -40.67 -12.70
C PHE A 2 -62.22 -39.32 -12.12
N GLU A 3 -63.02 -38.65 -11.28
CA GLU A 3 -62.61 -37.38 -10.65
C GLU A 3 -61.31 -37.51 -9.82
N LEU A 4 -61.19 -38.59 -9.05
CA LEU A 4 -59.97 -38.87 -8.27
C LEU A 4 -58.74 -39.09 -9.15
N LEU A 5 -58.91 -39.55 -10.40
CA LEU A 5 -57.82 -39.83 -11.32
C LEU A 5 -57.34 -38.52 -11.98
N GLU A 6 -58.28 -37.63 -12.29
CA GLU A 6 -58.01 -36.28 -12.80
C GLU A 6 -57.33 -35.39 -11.75
N ASP A 7 -57.78 -35.47 -10.49
CA ASP A 7 -57.14 -34.74 -9.38
C ASP A 7 -55.70 -35.20 -9.14
N VAL A 8 -55.43 -36.52 -9.26
CA VAL A 8 -54.08 -37.07 -9.12
C VAL A 8 -53.18 -36.61 -10.27
N GLU A 9 -53.68 -36.57 -11.50
CA GLU A 9 -52.92 -36.12 -12.66
C GLU A 9 -52.60 -34.61 -12.60
N GLN A 10 -53.53 -33.79 -12.10
CA GLN A 10 -53.30 -32.37 -11.84
C GLN A 10 -52.29 -32.11 -10.72
N LEU A 11 -52.31 -32.93 -9.66
CA LEU A 11 -51.31 -32.85 -8.61
C LEU A 11 -49.92 -33.25 -9.11
N GLN A 12 -49.85 -34.32 -9.91
CA GLN A 12 -48.59 -34.80 -10.47
C GLN A 12 -47.95 -33.76 -11.40
N THR A 13 -48.72 -33.13 -12.28
CA THR A 13 -48.23 -32.05 -13.15
C THR A 13 -47.79 -30.81 -12.38
N LYS A 14 -48.47 -30.44 -11.28
CA LYS A 14 -48.01 -29.36 -10.40
C LYS A 14 -46.69 -29.68 -9.70
N VAL A 15 -46.53 -30.92 -9.24
CA VAL A 15 -45.28 -31.38 -8.61
C VAL A 15 -44.14 -31.37 -9.64
N ASP A 16 -44.36 -31.91 -10.84
CA ASP A 16 -43.34 -31.96 -11.90
C ASP A 16 -42.91 -30.57 -12.36
N LYS A 17 -43.82 -29.58 -12.33
CA LYS A 17 -43.52 -28.19 -12.68
C LYS A 17 -42.70 -27.47 -11.59
N ASN A 18 -42.97 -27.74 -10.32
CA ASN A 18 -42.37 -27.01 -9.20
C ASN A 18 -41.09 -27.69 -8.67
N LEU A 19 -40.88 -28.98 -8.94
CA LEU A 19 -39.72 -29.73 -8.47
C LEU A 19 -38.37 -29.19 -8.98
N PRO A 20 -38.22 -28.73 -10.24
CA PRO A 20 -36.96 -28.15 -10.73
C PRO A 20 -36.59 -26.85 -10.02
N GLU A 21 -37.58 -25.99 -9.72
CA GLU A 21 -37.39 -24.73 -9.02
C GLU A 21 -36.97 -24.96 -7.57
N LEU A 22 -37.62 -25.90 -6.88
CA LEU A 22 -37.21 -26.36 -5.56
C LEU A 22 -35.79 -26.92 -5.54
N ARG A 23 -35.41 -27.70 -6.56
CA ARG A 23 -34.02 -28.21 -6.68
C ARG A 23 -33.03 -27.08 -6.89
N HIS A 24 -33.36 -26.08 -7.70
CA HIS A 24 -32.50 -24.92 -7.92
C HIS A 24 -32.27 -24.12 -6.64
N GLU A 25 -33.32 -23.84 -5.87
CA GLU A 25 -33.22 -23.15 -4.59
C GLU A 25 -32.43 -23.96 -3.54
N ILE A 26 -32.60 -25.29 -3.52
CA ILE A 26 -31.76 -26.18 -2.68
C ILE A 26 -30.29 -26.06 -3.08
N SER A 27 -29.96 -26.11 -4.37
CA SER A 27 -28.57 -25.96 -4.82
C SER A 27 -27.97 -24.60 -4.48
N LYS A 28 -28.78 -23.54 -4.53
CA LYS A 28 -28.37 -22.18 -4.11
C LYS A 28 -28.10 -22.11 -2.62
N LEU A 29 -28.94 -22.73 -1.79
CA LEU A 29 -28.74 -22.83 -0.35
C LEU A 29 -27.53 -23.70 0.00
N GLU A 30 -27.30 -24.81 -0.70
CA GLU A 30 -26.13 -25.67 -0.52
C GLU A 30 -24.83 -24.92 -0.85
N PHE A 31 -24.83 -24.13 -1.93
CA PHE A 31 -23.71 -23.28 -2.29
C PHE A 31 -23.45 -22.20 -1.24
N GLY A 32 -24.49 -21.47 -0.80
CA GLY A 32 -24.39 -20.47 0.25
C GLY A 32 -23.92 -21.06 1.58
N HIS A 33 -24.37 -22.26 1.92
CA HIS A 33 -23.90 -22.99 3.11
C HIS A 33 -22.43 -23.37 2.99
N ALA A 34 -21.98 -23.84 1.83
CA ALA A 34 -20.57 -24.14 1.59
C ALA A 34 -19.69 -22.88 1.72
N GLN A 35 -20.16 -21.74 1.24
CA GLN A 35 -19.48 -20.45 1.37
C GLN A 35 -19.39 -20.01 2.83
N LEU A 36 -20.50 -20.03 3.57
CA LEU A 36 -20.53 -19.72 5.02
C LEU A 36 -19.64 -20.65 5.84
N MET A 37 -19.60 -21.94 5.52
CA MET A 37 -18.71 -22.89 6.18
C MET A 37 -17.23 -22.61 5.87
N SER A 38 -16.93 -22.14 4.65
CA SER A 38 -15.60 -21.68 4.28
C SER A 38 -15.19 -20.44 5.07
N GLU A 39 -16.08 -19.45 5.16
CA GLU A 39 -15.89 -18.25 5.99
C GLU A 39 -15.69 -18.60 7.47
N GLN A 40 -16.51 -19.50 8.02
CA GLN A 40 -16.37 -19.95 9.41
C GLN A 40 -15.01 -20.62 9.65
N ASN A 41 -14.52 -21.41 8.69
CA ASN A 41 -13.21 -22.03 8.78
C ASN A 41 -12.08 -20.99 8.67
N MET A 42 -12.21 -20.00 7.79
CA MET A 42 -11.27 -18.88 7.70
C MET A 42 -11.22 -18.09 9.02
N VAL A 43 -12.37 -17.67 9.56
CA VAL A 43 -12.45 -16.95 10.85
C VAL A 43 -11.90 -17.78 12.00
N ARG A 44 -12.12 -19.10 12.00
CA ARG A 44 -11.54 -20.01 13.00
C ARG A 44 -10.02 -20.07 12.91
N GLU A 45 -9.46 -20.10 11.70
CA GLU A 45 -8.00 -20.03 11.50
C GLU A 45 -7.44 -18.65 11.81
N GLU A 46 -8.15 -17.56 11.52
CA GLU A 46 -7.81 -16.22 11.98
C GLU A 46 -7.70 -16.17 13.51
N GLY A 47 -8.69 -16.74 14.23
CA GLY A 47 -8.65 -16.84 15.68
C GLY A 47 -7.42 -17.60 16.20
N LYS A 48 -7.00 -18.67 15.51
CA LYS A 48 -5.77 -19.41 15.84
C LYS A 48 -4.51 -18.61 15.54
N ASN A 49 -4.47 -17.91 14.41
CA ASN A 49 -3.32 -17.09 14.02
C ASN A 49 -3.15 -15.89 14.96
N VAL A 50 -4.24 -15.21 15.31
CA VAL A 50 -4.24 -14.14 16.32
C VAL A 50 -3.78 -14.70 17.67
N ALA A 51 -4.23 -15.89 18.07
CA ALA A 51 -3.75 -16.52 19.31
C ALA A 51 -2.23 -16.82 19.27
N ARG A 52 -1.69 -17.27 18.13
CA ARG A 52 -0.24 -17.49 17.96
C ARG A 52 0.54 -16.17 18.01
N SER A 53 0.05 -15.12 17.35
CA SER A 53 0.66 -13.79 17.40
C SER A 53 0.62 -13.21 18.81
N LEU A 54 -0.48 -13.37 19.53
CA LEU A 54 -0.60 -12.99 20.93
C LEU A 54 0.33 -13.80 21.84
N GLN A 55 0.53 -15.09 21.57
CA GLN A 55 1.51 -15.91 22.29
C GLN A 55 2.95 -15.44 22.05
N ALA A 56 3.29 -15.10 20.81
CA ALA A 56 4.59 -14.54 20.48
C ALA A 56 4.80 -13.19 21.19
N LEU A 57 3.80 -12.31 21.15
CA LEU A 57 3.83 -11.04 21.87
C LEU A 57 3.92 -11.24 23.39
N ALA A 58 3.20 -12.21 23.97
CA ALA A 58 3.26 -12.51 25.39
C ALA A 58 4.64 -13.02 25.83
N TYR A 59 5.31 -13.81 24.99
CA TYR A 59 6.69 -14.24 25.21
C TYR A 59 7.67 -13.05 25.16
N SER A 60 7.50 -12.17 24.18
CA SER A 60 8.26 -10.92 24.09
C SER A 60 8.02 -9.99 25.30
N VAL A 61 6.78 -9.89 25.79
CA VAL A 61 6.47 -9.10 26.99
C VAL A 61 7.05 -9.73 28.25
N GLY A 62 7.03 -11.06 28.37
CA GLY A 62 7.62 -11.79 29.50
C GLY A 62 9.13 -11.59 29.60
N THR A 63 9.83 -11.70 28.47
CA THR A 63 11.27 -11.43 28.39
C THR A 63 11.60 -9.97 28.75
N LEU A 64 10.82 -9.01 28.25
CA LEU A 64 10.96 -7.59 28.62
C LEU A 64 10.73 -7.32 30.11
N GLN A 65 9.81 -8.04 30.76
CA GLN A 65 9.55 -7.91 32.20
C GLN A 65 10.70 -8.46 33.05
N GLU A 66 11.27 -9.60 32.67
CA GLU A 66 12.46 -10.16 33.35
C GLU A 66 13.66 -9.22 33.24
N GLU A 67 13.86 -8.61 32.08
CA GLU A 67 14.91 -7.61 31.87
C GLU A 67 14.67 -6.34 32.69
N ARG A 68 13.43 -5.84 32.76
CA ARG A 68 13.06 -4.70 33.61
C ARG A 68 13.40 -4.97 35.07
N ASP A 69 13.10 -6.16 35.57
CA ASP A 69 13.36 -6.54 36.95
C ASP A 69 14.86 -6.79 37.21
N GLY A 70 15.61 -7.20 36.18
CA GLY A 70 17.08 -7.21 36.18
C GLY A 70 17.68 -5.80 36.32
N VAL A 71 17.22 -4.85 35.50
CA VAL A 71 17.65 -3.44 35.52
C VAL A 71 17.35 -2.80 36.87
N ARG A 72 16.17 -3.06 37.45
CA ARG A 72 15.78 -2.54 38.76
C ARG A 72 16.71 -2.99 39.88
N ARG A 73 17.17 -4.26 39.83
CA ARG A 73 18.18 -4.78 40.78
C ARG A 73 19.53 -4.10 40.61
N MET A 74 19.96 -3.89 39.36
CA MET A 74 21.23 -3.23 39.05
C MET A 74 21.24 -1.76 39.50
N GLN A 75 20.15 -1.02 39.29
CA GLN A 75 20.00 0.36 39.78
C GLN A 75 20.12 0.46 41.30
N SER A 76 19.58 -0.51 42.04
CA SER A 76 19.74 -0.56 43.49
C SER A 76 21.21 -0.73 43.90
N SER A 77 21.96 -1.59 43.20
CA SER A 77 23.38 -1.83 43.47
C SER A 77 24.25 -0.63 43.11
N VAL A 78 23.97 0.05 41.99
CA VAL A 78 24.65 1.31 41.60
C VAL A 78 24.38 2.41 42.63
N GLY A 79 23.15 2.49 43.15
CA GLY A 79 22.81 3.40 44.24
C GLY A 79 23.68 3.20 45.48
N GLU A 80 23.86 1.96 45.92
CA GLU A 80 24.76 1.63 47.05
C GLU A 80 26.21 2.00 46.75
N MET A 81 26.72 1.67 45.57
CA MET A 81 28.11 1.97 45.18
C MET A 81 28.38 3.48 45.16
N ARG A 82 27.40 4.28 44.70
CA ARG A 82 27.48 5.74 44.70
C ARG A 82 27.60 6.30 46.13
N THR A 83 26.84 5.75 47.08
CA THR A 83 26.97 6.17 48.49
C THR A 83 28.33 5.79 49.11
N GLN A 84 28.96 4.70 48.66
CA GLN A 84 30.31 4.34 49.08
C GLN A 84 31.37 5.29 48.51
N LEU A 85 31.22 5.69 47.25
CA LEU A 85 32.07 6.68 46.60
C LEU A 85 32.01 8.04 47.30
N ASP A 86 30.82 8.53 47.66
CA ASP A 86 30.67 9.80 48.40
C ASP A 86 31.39 9.77 49.76
N ARG A 87 31.37 8.61 50.43
CA ARG A 87 32.13 8.42 51.69
C ARG A 87 33.63 8.41 51.47
N LEU A 88 34.12 7.85 50.37
CA LEU A 88 35.54 7.89 50.02
C LEU A 88 35.98 9.31 49.65
N GLN A 89 35.17 10.03 48.89
CA GLN A 89 35.42 11.41 48.48
C GLN A 89 35.60 12.33 49.70
N THR A 90 34.68 12.23 50.66
CA THR A 90 34.73 13.00 51.90
C THR A 90 35.98 12.70 52.74
N MET A 91 36.41 11.42 52.81
CA MET A 91 37.68 11.07 53.46
C MET A 91 38.90 11.66 52.75
N VAL A 92 38.92 11.69 51.42
CA VAL A 92 40.02 12.29 50.64
C VAL A 92 40.10 13.80 50.90
N ASP A 93 38.96 14.49 50.91
CA ASP A 93 38.91 15.94 51.20
C ASP A 93 39.42 16.26 52.61
N ASP A 94 39.09 15.42 53.60
CA ASP A 94 39.59 15.57 54.97
C ASP A 94 41.10 15.38 55.05
N ILE A 95 41.65 14.38 54.35
CA ILE A 95 43.10 14.16 54.26
C ILE A 95 43.78 15.35 53.59
N GLN A 96 43.21 15.87 52.51
CA GLN A 96 43.76 16.99 51.76
C GLN A 96 43.79 18.28 52.61
N ARG A 97 42.71 18.54 53.36
CA ARG A 97 42.65 19.64 54.34
C ARG A 97 43.72 19.49 55.43
N ALA A 98 43.91 18.28 55.97
CA ALA A 98 44.93 18.02 56.98
C ALA A 98 46.37 18.25 56.47
N LEU A 99 46.64 17.91 55.20
CA LEU A 99 47.94 18.13 54.55
C LEU A 99 48.23 19.63 54.31
N GLN A 100 47.24 20.39 53.84
CA GLN A 100 47.36 21.84 53.66
C GLN A 100 47.64 22.56 54.99
N HIS A 101 46.98 22.15 56.07
CA HIS A 101 47.27 22.67 57.41
C HIS A 101 48.72 22.39 57.87
N ARG A 102 49.30 21.23 57.50
CA ARG A 102 50.72 20.94 57.79
C ARG A 102 51.68 21.81 56.97
N GLN A 103 51.40 22.05 55.69
CA GLN A 103 52.23 22.93 54.85
C GLN A 103 52.23 24.38 55.34
N HIS A 104 51.07 24.92 55.74
CA HIS A 104 50.99 26.29 56.29
C HIS A 104 51.74 26.45 57.62
N ARG A 105 51.75 25.43 58.50
CA ARG A 105 52.60 25.43 59.71
C ARG A 105 54.10 25.37 59.37
N GLY A 106 54.50 24.67 58.31
CA GLY A 106 55.89 24.64 57.85
C GLY A 106 56.38 25.97 57.26
N ALA A 107 55.53 26.67 56.51
CA ALA A 107 55.85 27.96 55.88
C ALA A 107 55.99 29.12 56.88
N GLN A 108 55.32 29.05 58.04
CA GLN A 108 55.45 30.05 59.11
C GLN A 108 56.79 30.00 59.85
N HIS A 109 57.57 28.91 59.70
CA HIS A 109 58.89 28.78 60.34
C HIS A 109 60.06 29.30 59.51
N ILE A 110 59.87 29.63 58.22
CA ILE A 110 60.95 30.08 57.32
C ILE A 110 60.96 31.61 57.12
N ASN A 111 59.84 32.31 57.33
CA ASN A 111 59.75 33.76 57.08
C ASN A 111 59.97 34.62 58.35
N LYS A 112 61.09 34.40 59.04
CA LYS A 112 61.64 35.28 60.09
C LYS A 112 63.15 35.48 59.88
N LYS A 113 63.53 36.03 58.73
CA LYS A 113 64.84 36.70 58.47
C LYS A 113 64.88 37.20 57.02
N SER A 114 64.33 38.38 56.75
CA SER A 114 64.98 39.46 55.99
C SER A 114 64.01 40.63 55.81
N ASN A 115 64.58 41.82 55.75
CA ASN A 115 63.98 43.11 56.06
C ASN A 115 63.60 43.89 54.79
N HIS A 116 62.53 44.69 54.90
CA HIS A 116 62.40 46.07 54.40
C HIS A 116 62.25 46.38 52.89
N HIS A 117 61.33 47.32 52.61
CA HIS A 117 61.19 48.28 51.48
C HIS A 117 60.08 48.08 50.41
N GLN A 118 59.40 49.23 50.14
CA GLN A 118 58.41 49.61 49.11
C GLN A 118 57.14 48.74 48.98
N ARG A 119 55.89 49.17 49.27
CA ARG A 119 55.10 50.40 48.95
C ARG A 119 54.89 50.66 47.45
N HIS A 120 53.72 50.27 46.92
CA HIS A 120 52.71 51.11 46.22
C HIS A 120 51.90 50.35 45.12
N HIS A 121 50.57 50.57 45.14
CA HIS A 121 49.59 50.69 44.02
C HIS A 121 49.49 49.56 42.97
N ASN A 122 48.33 49.09 42.47
CA ASN A 122 46.95 49.55 42.28
C ASN A 122 46.05 48.28 42.24
N ALA A 123 44.84 48.22 42.81
CA ALA A 123 43.56 48.68 42.23
C ALA A 123 43.33 48.22 40.78
N ASP A 124 42.45 47.23 40.57
CA ASP A 124 41.23 47.40 39.76
C ASP A 124 40.55 46.06 39.40
N ASN A 125 39.21 46.10 39.52
CA ASN A 125 38.18 45.39 38.74
C ASN A 125 38.09 43.86 38.85
N LYS A 126 37.04 43.33 39.46
CA LYS A 126 35.60 43.31 39.09
C LYS A 126 35.26 42.02 38.35
N ASP A 127 34.27 41.35 38.92
CA ASP A 127 33.14 40.74 38.25
C ASP A 127 33.47 39.79 37.08
N ASN A 128 33.41 38.49 37.38
CA ASN A 128 32.72 37.55 36.51
C ASN A 128 32.33 36.31 37.32
N GLU A 129 31.29 36.47 38.13
CA GLU A 129 30.27 35.43 38.22
C GLU A 129 29.55 35.43 36.88
N ASN A 130 29.83 34.44 36.05
CA ASN A 130 28.88 34.01 35.03
C ASN A 130 28.54 32.55 35.30
N ASP A 131 27.41 32.43 35.98
CA ASP A 131 26.49 31.32 35.96
C ASP A 131 26.29 30.79 34.53
N GLN A 132 26.48 29.49 34.35
CA GLN A 132 25.70 28.66 33.43
C GLN A 132 25.94 27.18 33.77
N SER A 133 25.12 26.72 34.72
CA SER A 133 24.22 25.58 34.59
C SER A 133 24.62 24.39 33.69
N GLU A 134 24.57 23.23 34.35
CA GLU A 134 24.07 21.94 33.83
C GLU A 134 24.91 21.21 32.79
N ASP A 135 25.67 20.22 33.25
CA ASP A 135 25.96 19.05 32.43
C ASP A 135 25.86 17.77 33.28
N ASN A 136 24.61 17.34 33.51
CA ASN A 136 24.30 15.99 33.93
C ASN A 136 23.69 15.28 32.72
N GLN A 137 24.53 14.56 31.95
CA GLN A 137 24.10 13.75 30.82
C GLN A 137 24.28 12.23 31.09
N PRO A 138 23.63 11.33 30.33
CA PRO A 138 22.35 10.72 30.71
C PRO A 138 22.43 9.18 30.58
N GLN A 139 23.06 8.48 31.54
CA GLN A 139 23.35 7.05 31.37
C GLN A 139 22.12 6.13 31.20
N ASN A 140 20.93 6.59 31.57
CA ASN A 140 19.68 5.83 31.38
C ASN A 140 19.06 5.99 29.98
N ALA A 141 19.30 7.11 29.30
CA ALA A 141 18.74 7.36 27.97
C ALA A 141 19.54 6.59 26.89
N GLU A 142 20.87 6.57 26.99
CA GLU A 142 21.73 5.77 26.11
C GLU A 142 21.41 4.27 26.18
N SER A 143 21.13 3.74 27.37
CA SER A 143 20.74 2.33 27.53
C SER A 143 19.36 2.02 26.94
N LEU A 144 18.42 2.98 26.97
CA LEU A 144 17.10 2.81 26.36
C LEU A 144 17.19 2.90 24.83
N VAL A 145 17.97 3.84 24.31
CA VAL A 145 18.26 3.97 22.87
C VAL A 145 18.89 2.69 22.32
N ALA A 146 19.94 2.17 22.96
CA ALA A 146 20.59 0.92 22.52
C ALA A 146 19.64 -0.31 22.54
N LYS A 147 18.62 -0.29 23.41
CA LYS A 147 17.60 -1.36 23.48
C LYS A 147 16.54 -1.21 22.40
N LEU A 148 16.10 0.01 22.10
CA LEU A 148 15.21 0.28 20.96
C LEU A 148 15.90 -0.10 19.64
N GLU A 149 17.17 0.25 19.48
CA GLU A 149 17.97 -0.14 18.30
C GLU A 149 18.01 -1.67 18.12
N ASN A 150 18.12 -2.45 19.21
CA ASN A 150 18.10 -3.91 19.13
C ASN A 150 16.71 -4.46 18.75
N VAL A 151 15.62 -3.86 19.24
CA VAL A 151 14.25 -4.26 18.86
C VAL A 151 13.97 -3.93 17.39
N GLU A 152 14.41 -2.76 16.93
CA GLU A 152 14.32 -2.36 15.52
C GLU A 152 15.09 -3.35 14.63
N GLN A 153 16.33 -3.70 14.99
CA GLN A 153 17.10 -4.70 14.22
C GLN A 153 16.42 -6.07 14.15
N GLN A 154 15.76 -6.51 15.22
CA GLN A 154 15.02 -7.76 15.23
C GLN A 154 13.76 -7.70 14.36
N PHE A 155 13.03 -6.58 14.41
CA PHE A 155 11.88 -6.33 13.56
C PHE A 155 12.28 -6.37 12.08
N GLU A 156 13.38 -5.71 11.71
CA GLU A 156 13.92 -5.76 10.34
C GLU A 156 14.26 -7.16 9.87
N SER A 157 14.87 -7.95 10.75
CA SER A 157 15.22 -9.33 10.41
C SER A 157 13.98 -10.21 10.15
N ILE A 158 12.85 -9.91 10.79
CA ILE A 158 11.59 -10.62 10.56
C ILE A 158 10.98 -10.18 9.23
N ILE A 159 10.93 -8.86 8.98
CA ILE A 159 10.37 -8.30 7.74
C ILE A 159 11.14 -8.78 6.52
N ALA A 160 12.48 -8.83 6.60
CA ALA A 160 13.34 -9.32 5.53
C ALA A 160 13.10 -10.81 5.17
N LYS A 161 12.40 -11.57 6.02
CA LYS A 161 12.03 -12.97 5.77
C LYS A 161 10.59 -13.15 5.29
N LEU A 162 9.78 -12.09 5.31
CA LEU A 162 8.42 -12.15 4.79
C LEU A 162 8.44 -12.18 3.27
N PRO A 163 7.50 -12.92 2.64
CA PRO A 163 7.35 -12.88 1.19
C PRO A 163 6.97 -11.48 0.74
N ARG A 164 7.51 -11.02 -0.39
CA ARG A 164 7.19 -9.69 -0.92
C ARG A 164 5.75 -9.60 -1.41
N ASP A 165 5.28 -10.67 -2.03
CA ASP A 165 3.92 -10.81 -2.53
C ASP A 165 3.51 -12.29 -2.51
N CYS A 166 2.29 -12.58 -2.93
CA CYS A 166 1.73 -13.93 -2.85
C CYS A 166 2.41 -14.94 -3.79
N SER A 167 3.23 -14.51 -4.75
CA SER A 167 3.97 -15.43 -5.63
C SER A 167 5.15 -16.12 -4.93
N GLU A 168 5.61 -15.55 -3.81
CA GLU A 168 6.70 -16.09 -2.99
C GLU A 168 6.20 -16.93 -1.81
N VAL A 169 4.87 -17.00 -1.62
CA VAL A 169 4.26 -17.80 -0.55
C VAL A 169 4.37 -19.27 -0.92
N THR A 170 5.18 -20.02 -0.18
CA THR A 170 5.29 -21.47 -0.33
C THR A 170 4.17 -22.19 0.42
N PRO A 171 3.46 -23.13 -0.22
CA PRO A 171 2.50 -24.00 0.47
C PRO A 171 3.16 -24.72 1.64
N SER A 172 2.58 -24.64 2.83
CA SER A 172 3.00 -25.49 3.96
C SER A 172 2.38 -26.88 3.81
N GLU A 173 3.00 -27.92 4.37
CA GLU A 173 2.49 -29.31 4.34
C GLU A 173 1.09 -29.49 4.94
N THR A 174 0.52 -28.46 5.60
CA THR A 174 -0.73 -28.56 6.38
C THR A 174 -1.83 -27.58 5.99
N THR A 175 -1.61 -26.71 4.99
CA THR A 175 -2.62 -25.68 4.61
C THR A 175 -2.83 -25.67 3.12
N THR A 176 -4.05 -25.98 2.69
CA THR A 176 -4.53 -25.77 1.33
C THR A 176 -4.56 -24.27 1.02
N ASN A 177 -3.44 -23.78 0.50
CA ASN A 177 -3.30 -23.12 -0.81
C ASN A 177 -4.00 -21.75 -1.05
N ASP A 178 -5.16 -21.40 -0.51
CA ASP A 178 -5.75 -20.05 -0.60
C ASP A 178 -6.02 -19.50 0.81
N GLY A 179 -5.72 -18.22 1.07
CA GLY A 179 -6.00 -17.63 2.37
C GLY A 179 -5.20 -16.36 2.69
N LEU A 180 -5.18 -16.02 3.98
CA LEU A 180 -4.53 -14.80 4.46
C LEU A 180 -3.07 -15.03 4.84
N TYR A 181 -2.19 -14.16 4.34
CA TYR A 181 -0.76 -14.20 4.59
C TYR A 181 -0.24 -12.80 4.92
N LEU A 182 0.84 -12.74 5.69
CA LEU A 182 1.57 -11.50 5.94
C LEU A 182 2.64 -11.33 4.86
N ILE A 183 2.56 -10.24 4.09
CA ILE A 183 3.51 -9.90 3.03
C ILE A 183 4.22 -8.58 3.32
N ALA A 184 5.39 -8.36 2.71
CA ALA A 184 6.18 -7.13 2.81
C ALA A 184 6.51 -6.54 1.43
N PRO A 185 5.58 -5.80 0.79
CA PRO A 185 5.69 -5.34 -0.60
C PRO A 185 6.90 -4.45 -0.92
N ALA A 186 7.27 -3.58 0.02
CA ALA A 186 8.29 -2.56 -0.16
C ALA A 186 9.67 -2.98 0.37
N GLY A 187 9.80 -4.14 1.03
CA GLY A 187 11.00 -4.47 1.82
C GLY A 187 11.18 -3.60 3.07
N ASP A 188 10.43 -2.49 3.18
CA ASP A 188 10.41 -1.59 4.33
C ASP A 188 9.38 -2.03 5.40
N HIS A 189 9.52 -1.44 6.58
CA HIS A 189 8.84 -1.63 7.89
C HIS A 189 7.30 -1.82 7.95
N HIS A 190 6.60 -2.05 6.85
CA HIS A 190 5.14 -2.11 6.77
C HIS A 190 4.62 -3.47 6.26
N PRO A 191 4.73 -4.55 7.07
CA PRO A 191 4.04 -5.80 6.79
C PRO A 191 2.53 -5.58 6.72
N GLN A 192 1.88 -6.23 5.77
CA GLN A 192 0.44 -6.14 5.61
C GLN A 192 -0.18 -7.51 5.36
N MET A 193 -1.36 -7.71 5.93
CA MET A 193 -2.18 -8.87 5.65
C MET A 193 -2.74 -8.77 4.23
N ALA A 194 -2.56 -9.84 3.44
CA ALA A 194 -3.07 -9.95 2.09
C ALA A 194 -3.75 -11.29 1.88
N HIS A 195 -4.74 -11.34 1.00
CA HIS A 195 -5.34 -12.58 0.55
C HIS A 195 -4.56 -13.12 -0.65
N CYS A 196 -3.95 -14.29 -0.47
CA CYS A 196 -3.22 -15.03 -1.49
C CYS A 196 -4.03 -16.19 -2.03
N THR A 197 -3.97 -16.38 -3.35
CA THR A 197 -4.44 -17.60 -3.99
C THR A 197 -3.31 -18.62 -4.12
N SER A 198 -3.68 -19.86 -4.35
CA SER A 198 -2.78 -21.01 -4.53
C SER A 198 -1.90 -20.94 -5.74
N ASP A 199 -2.39 -20.29 -6.78
CA ASP A 199 -1.62 -19.94 -7.95
C ASP A 199 -0.85 -18.62 -7.78
N GLY A 200 -0.70 -18.12 -6.55
CA GLY A 200 0.22 -17.06 -6.17
C GLY A 200 -0.22 -15.64 -6.53
N TRP A 201 -1.53 -15.38 -6.61
CA TRP A 201 -2.05 -14.02 -6.83
C TRP A 201 -2.29 -13.31 -5.51
N THR A 202 -2.00 -12.01 -5.50
CA THR A 202 -2.34 -11.10 -4.42
C THR A 202 -3.65 -10.40 -4.76
N THR A 203 -4.69 -10.60 -3.95
CA THR A 203 -5.94 -9.83 -4.10
C THR A 203 -5.71 -8.40 -3.63
N VAL A 204 -6.05 -7.42 -4.48
CA VAL A 204 -5.87 -5.99 -4.21
C VAL A 204 -7.19 -5.25 -3.99
N GLN A 205 -8.29 -5.84 -4.47
CA GLN A 205 -9.65 -5.36 -4.26
C GLN A 205 -10.61 -6.54 -4.24
N ARG A 206 -11.64 -6.47 -3.39
CA ARG A 206 -12.77 -7.40 -3.41
C ARG A 206 -14.08 -6.70 -3.05
N ARG A 207 -15.15 -6.98 -3.80
CA ARG A 207 -16.55 -6.55 -3.59
C ARG A 207 -17.51 -7.72 -3.81
N TYR A 208 -18.54 -7.88 -2.99
CA TYR A 208 -19.57 -8.90 -3.14
C TYR A 208 -20.85 -8.69 -2.29
N ASP A 209 -20.83 -7.81 -1.27
CA ASP A 209 -21.97 -7.64 -0.36
C ASP A 209 -22.23 -6.20 0.10
N GLY A 210 -21.32 -5.26 -0.19
CA GLY A 210 -21.43 -3.86 0.21
C GLY A 210 -21.20 -3.62 1.71
N SER A 211 -20.58 -4.57 2.42
CA SER A 211 -20.25 -4.45 3.85
C SER A 211 -19.18 -3.39 4.13
N ALA A 212 -18.32 -3.08 3.16
CA ALA A 212 -17.32 -2.03 3.28
C ALA A 212 -17.75 -0.76 2.53
N ASP A 213 -17.58 0.39 3.18
CA ASP A 213 -17.77 1.68 2.55
C ASP A 213 -16.55 2.04 1.68
N PHE A 214 -16.77 2.27 0.39
CA PHE A 214 -15.75 2.69 -0.59
C PHE A 214 -15.82 4.19 -0.90
N ASN A 215 -16.75 4.94 -0.31
CA ASN A 215 -16.79 6.39 -0.43
C ASN A 215 -15.77 7.05 0.52
N ARG A 216 -14.50 6.90 0.18
CA ARG A 216 -13.36 7.20 1.06
C ARG A 216 -12.48 8.32 0.55
N SER A 217 -11.75 8.93 1.48
CA SER A 217 -10.80 10.01 1.18
C SER A 217 -9.57 9.51 0.41
N TRP A 218 -8.82 10.44 -0.18
CA TRP A 218 -7.54 10.18 -0.81
C TRP A 218 -6.56 9.46 0.11
N GLU A 219 -6.49 9.89 1.38
CA GLU A 219 -5.61 9.30 2.38
C GLU A 219 -6.03 7.86 2.74
N ASP A 220 -7.33 7.59 2.87
CA ASP A 220 -7.84 6.23 3.08
C ASP A 220 -7.53 5.32 1.88
N TYR A 221 -7.71 5.82 0.65
CA TYR A 221 -7.35 5.06 -0.56
C TYR A 221 -5.84 4.84 -0.68
N ALA A 222 -5.02 5.77 -0.19
CA ALA A 222 -3.58 5.61 -0.14
C ALA A 222 -3.15 4.54 0.87
N ALA A 223 -3.73 4.55 2.07
CA ALA A 223 -3.41 3.63 3.17
C ALA A 223 -4.03 2.23 2.99
N GLY A 224 -5.21 2.16 2.37
CA GLY A 224 -6.03 0.94 2.30
C GLY A 224 -7.08 0.89 3.42
N PHE A 225 -8.14 0.13 3.17
CA PHE A 225 -9.27 -0.01 4.10
C PHE A 225 -10.03 -1.32 3.86
N GLY A 226 -10.88 -1.68 4.83
CA GLY A 226 -11.59 -2.96 4.82
C GLY A 226 -10.75 -4.10 5.38
N SER A 227 -11.16 -5.34 5.10
CA SER A 227 -10.43 -6.53 5.54
C SER A 227 -10.10 -7.44 4.36
N PRO A 228 -8.85 -7.94 4.23
CA PRO A 228 -8.50 -8.97 3.25
C PRO A 228 -9.37 -10.24 3.31
N ALA A 229 -10.04 -10.49 4.44
CA ALA A 229 -10.99 -11.57 4.66
C ALA A 229 -12.39 -11.31 4.05
N GLY A 230 -12.73 -10.05 3.77
CA GLY A 230 -14.03 -9.61 3.26
C GLY A 230 -13.86 -8.63 2.09
N GLU A 231 -14.64 -7.55 2.09
CA GLU A 231 -14.47 -6.43 1.14
C GLU A 231 -13.37 -5.48 1.59
N PHE A 232 -12.49 -5.11 0.65
CA PHE A 232 -11.36 -4.23 0.96
C PHE A 232 -10.73 -3.61 -0.29
N TRP A 233 -9.92 -2.58 -0.03
CA TRP A 233 -8.94 -2.01 -0.94
C TRP A 233 -7.55 -2.09 -0.29
N ILE A 234 -6.56 -2.62 -1.00
CA ILE A 234 -5.22 -2.85 -0.44
C ILE A 234 -4.46 -1.57 -0.06
N GLY A 235 -4.81 -0.44 -0.68
CA GLY A 235 -4.10 0.83 -0.53
C GLY A 235 -3.22 1.16 -1.74
N ASN A 236 -3.27 2.40 -2.22
CA ASN A 236 -2.55 2.82 -3.42
C ASN A 236 -1.03 2.86 -3.20
N GLU A 237 -0.54 3.18 -1.99
CA GLU A 237 0.91 3.09 -1.72
C GLU A 237 1.39 1.64 -1.87
N GLN A 238 0.64 0.71 -1.30
CA GLN A 238 0.99 -0.70 -1.29
C GLN A 238 0.86 -1.31 -2.67
N LEU A 239 -0.19 -0.94 -3.41
CA LEU A 239 -0.37 -1.31 -4.81
C LEU A 239 0.76 -0.76 -5.71
N HIS A 240 1.24 0.45 -5.44
CA HIS A 240 2.40 1.02 -6.13
C HIS A 240 3.65 0.17 -5.85
N HIS A 241 3.96 -0.11 -4.58
CA HIS A 241 5.12 -0.92 -4.20
C HIS A 241 5.10 -2.35 -4.78
N LEU A 242 3.91 -2.97 -4.85
CA LEU A 242 3.73 -4.28 -5.46
C LEU A 242 3.96 -4.27 -6.98
N THR A 243 3.78 -3.12 -7.64
CA THR A 243 3.81 -2.98 -9.10
C THR A 243 5.00 -2.19 -9.66
N LEU A 244 5.88 -1.65 -8.80
CA LEU A 244 7.04 -0.80 -9.11
C LEU A 244 7.93 -1.25 -10.28
N ASN A 245 8.03 -2.56 -10.55
CA ASN A 245 8.95 -3.11 -11.54
C ASN A 245 8.34 -3.19 -12.96
N ASN A 246 7.14 -2.64 -13.19
CA ASN A 246 6.40 -2.71 -14.46
C ASN A 246 6.29 -4.14 -15.04
N CYS A 247 6.27 -5.12 -14.14
CA CYS A 247 6.43 -6.55 -14.42
C CYS A 247 5.34 -7.35 -13.69
N THR A 248 4.13 -6.80 -13.72
CA THR A 248 2.97 -7.32 -12.99
C THR A 248 1.80 -7.41 -13.95
N ARG A 249 1.04 -8.50 -13.84
CA ARG A 249 -0.24 -8.67 -14.54
C ARG A 249 -1.40 -8.42 -13.59
N LEU A 250 -2.50 -7.92 -14.13
CA LEU A 250 -3.77 -7.74 -13.44
C LEU A 250 -4.77 -8.76 -13.96
N ARG A 251 -5.56 -9.34 -13.06
CA ARG A 251 -6.75 -10.14 -13.35
C ARG A 251 -7.93 -9.51 -12.61
N VAL A 252 -8.99 -9.24 -13.34
CA VAL A 252 -10.27 -8.74 -12.84
C VAL A 252 -11.32 -9.82 -13.11
N LEU A 253 -11.77 -10.47 -12.04
CA LEU A 253 -12.88 -11.42 -12.09
C LEU A 253 -14.15 -10.72 -11.62
N MET A 254 -15.23 -10.85 -12.37
CA MET A 254 -16.50 -10.22 -12.06
C MET A 254 -17.65 -11.21 -12.22
N GLN A 255 -18.69 -11.03 -11.43
CA GLN A 255 -19.99 -11.67 -11.64
C GLN A 255 -21.05 -10.58 -11.77
N ASP A 256 -21.89 -10.67 -12.80
CA ASP A 256 -23.00 -9.72 -12.97
C ASP A 256 -24.25 -10.11 -12.17
N ILE A 257 -25.25 -9.23 -12.16
CA ILE A 257 -26.52 -9.47 -11.46
C ILE A 257 -27.36 -10.62 -12.04
N TYR A 258 -27.02 -11.12 -13.23
CA TYR A 258 -27.61 -12.28 -13.88
C TYR A 258 -26.76 -13.55 -13.70
N ASP A 259 -25.79 -13.49 -12.77
CA ASP A 259 -24.84 -14.54 -12.42
C ASP A 259 -23.89 -14.98 -13.57
N ASN A 260 -23.75 -14.20 -14.65
CA ASN A 260 -22.70 -14.45 -15.65
C ASN A 260 -21.33 -14.05 -15.10
N VAL A 261 -20.31 -14.82 -15.48
CA VAL A 261 -18.92 -14.60 -15.05
C VAL A 261 -18.10 -13.94 -16.16
N TRP A 262 -17.43 -12.85 -15.80
CA TRP A 262 -16.63 -12.02 -16.69
C TRP A 262 -15.18 -11.97 -16.18
N LEU A 263 -14.24 -11.99 -17.12
CA LEU A 263 -12.81 -12.00 -16.91
C LEU A 263 -12.19 -10.95 -17.83
N ALA A 264 -11.39 -10.07 -17.23
CA ALA A 264 -10.48 -9.15 -17.91
C ALA A 264 -9.07 -9.32 -17.32
N GLU A 265 -8.10 -9.64 -18.17
CA GLU A 265 -6.70 -9.78 -17.80
C GLU A 265 -5.84 -8.79 -18.58
N TYR A 266 -4.84 -8.21 -17.91
CA TYR A 266 -3.86 -7.29 -18.49
C TYR A 266 -2.47 -7.82 -18.21
N ASN A 267 -1.70 -8.08 -19.26
CA ASN A 267 -0.31 -8.55 -19.15
C ASN A 267 0.65 -7.45 -18.69
N GLN A 268 0.23 -6.20 -18.64
CA GLN A 268 0.98 -5.12 -18.01
C GLN A 268 0.02 -4.36 -17.11
N PHE A 269 0.40 -4.20 -15.84
CA PHE A 269 -0.32 -3.41 -14.87
C PHE A 269 0.66 -2.83 -13.86
N TYR A 270 0.68 -1.52 -13.74
CA TYR A 270 1.31 -0.82 -12.62
C TYR A 270 0.64 0.53 -12.37
N ILE A 271 0.88 1.07 -11.18
CA ILE A 271 0.48 2.44 -10.87
C ILE A 271 1.71 3.28 -10.54
N SER A 272 1.71 4.55 -10.95
CA SER A 272 2.79 5.48 -10.62
C SER A 272 2.81 5.82 -9.12
N SER A 273 3.82 6.57 -8.68
CA SER A 273 3.94 7.05 -7.30
C SER A 273 2.81 8.00 -6.90
N ARG A 274 2.69 8.26 -5.59
CA ARG A 274 1.81 9.30 -5.03
C ARG A 274 2.00 10.67 -5.70
N SER A 275 3.25 11.05 -6.00
CA SER A 275 3.58 12.34 -6.62
C SER A 275 3.03 12.49 -8.05
N ASP A 276 2.83 11.38 -8.77
CA ASP A 276 2.15 11.34 -10.07
C ASP A 276 0.65 10.97 -9.92
N GLY A 277 0.12 11.01 -8.71
CA GLY A 277 -1.30 10.77 -8.43
C GLY A 277 -1.73 9.31 -8.63
N TYR A 278 -0.84 8.34 -8.40
CA TYR A 278 -1.11 6.92 -8.60
C TYR A 278 -1.63 6.57 -9.99
N ARG A 279 -1.09 7.22 -11.03
CA ARG A 279 -1.51 7.07 -12.43
C ARG A 279 -1.57 5.61 -12.87
N LEU A 280 -2.65 5.22 -13.54
CA LEU A 280 -2.85 3.86 -14.07
C LEU A 280 -2.03 3.62 -15.34
N HIS A 281 -1.38 2.47 -15.41
CA HIS A 281 -0.74 1.96 -16.62
C HIS A 281 -1.12 0.49 -16.84
N ILE A 282 -1.83 0.23 -17.93
CA ILE A 282 -2.27 -1.10 -18.35
C ILE A 282 -1.91 -1.41 -19.80
N GLY A 283 -1.88 -2.70 -20.14
CA GLY A 283 -1.68 -3.15 -21.50
C GLY A 283 -1.77 -4.67 -21.67
N GLY A 284 -1.82 -5.10 -22.93
CA GLY A 284 -1.87 -6.53 -23.28
C GLY A 284 -3.14 -7.21 -22.78
N TYR A 285 -4.29 -6.59 -23.06
CA TYR A 285 -5.62 -7.06 -22.67
C TYR A 285 -5.96 -8.45 -23.25
N SER A 286 -6.67 -9.25 -22.46
CA SER A 286 -7.35 -10.48 -22.89
C SER A 286 -8.50 -10.82 -21.94
N GLY A 287 -9.50 -11.58 -22.40
CA GLY A 287 -10.64 -11.94 -21.54
C GLY A 287 -11.93 -12.14 -22.33
N ASN A 288 -13.01 -12.49 -21.62
CA ASN A 288 -14.37 -12.55 -22.18
C ASN A 288 -15.19 -11.29 -21.88
N ALA A 289 -14.73 -10.41 -20.98
CA ALA A 289 -15.28 -9.07 -20.83
C ALA A 289 -14.88 -8.20 -22.03
N SER A 290 -15.38 -6.96 -22.09
CA SER A 290 -14.81 -5.95 -23.00
C SER A 290 -13.66 -5.21 -22.32
N ASP A 291 -12.74 -4.61 -23.09
CA ASP A 291 -11.62 -3.83 -22.56
C ASP A 291 -12.07 -2.44 -22.09
N ALA A 292 -12.85 -2.40 -21.01
CA ALA A 292 -13.43 -1.16 -20.49
C ALA A 292 -12.40 -0.29 -19.77
N LEU A 293 -11.35 -0.90 -19.20
CA LEU A 293 -10.36 -0.19 -18.40
C LEU A 293 -9.39 0.62 -19.28
N ASP A 294 -9.21 0.25 -20.55
CA ASP A 294 -8.39 1.01 -21.52
C ASP A 294 -8.86 2.47 -21.67
N TYR A 295 -10.16 2.74 -21.50
CA TYR A 295 -10.69 4.11 -21.48
C TYR A 295 -10.09 4.99 -20.37
N GLN A 296 -9.59 4.36 -19.31
CA GLN A 296 -9.01 4.99 -18.14
C GLN A 296 -7.48 4.87 -18.10
N GLN A 297 -6.88 4.33 -19.17
CA GLN A 297 -5.44 4.21 -19.31
C GLN A 297 -4.75 5.58 -19.19
N GLY A 298 -3.71 5.65 -18.36
CA GLY A 298 -2.94 6.87 -18.13
C GLY A 298 -3.64 7.90 -17.24
N MET A 299 -4.83 7.63 -16.70
CA MET A 299 -5.54 8.55 -15.80
C MET A 299 -4.96 8.52 -14.39
N GLN A 300 -5.02 9.67 -13.71
CA GLN A 300 -4.68 9.77 -12.29
C GLN A 300 -5.83 9.24 -11.43
N PHE A 301 -5.51 8.78 -10.23
CA PHE A 301 -6.54 8.38 -9.28
C PHE A 301 -7.28 9.64 -8.77
N SER A 302 -8.58 9.53 -8.55
CA SER A 302 -9.39 10.54 -7.86
C SER A 302 -10.16 9.89 -6.71
N ALA A 303 -10.44 10.67 -5.66
CA ALA A 303 -11.21 10.28 -4.48
C ALA A 303 -12.21 11.41 -4.13
N ILE A 304 -13.11 11.20 -3.17
CA ILE A 304 -14.19 12.16 -2.87
C ILE A 304 -13.72 13.59 -2.51
N ASP A 305 -12.50 13.72 -1.99
CA ASP A 305 -11.87 14.96 -1.54
C ASP A 305 -10.78 15.46 -2.49
N VAL A 306 -10.45 14.69 -3.53
CA VAL A 306 -9.36 15.01 -4.48
C VAL A 306 -9.80 14.67 -5.90
N ASP A 307 -10.08 15.71 -6.67
CA ASP A 307 -10.44 15.63 -8.08
C ASP A 307 -9.19 15.71 -8.99
N ARG A 308 -8.87 14.61 -9.67
CA ARG A 308 -7.79 14.51 -10.67
C ARG A 308 -8.29 13.82 -11.95
N ASP A 309 -9.60 13.83 -12.16
CA ASP A 309 -10.20 13.35 -13.37
C ASP A 309 -10.12 14.43 -14.47
N ILE A 310 -10.46 14.06 -15.71
CA ILE A 310 -10.46 15.01 -16.84
C ILE A 310 -11.89 15.42 -17.23
N SER A 311 -12.87 15.10 -16.39
CA SER A 311 -14.27 15.46 -16.58
C SER A 311 -14.52 16.92 -16.17
N GLN A 312 -15.69 17.43 -16.53
CA GLN A 312 -16.19 18.72 -16.02
C GLN A 312 -16.90 18.59 -14.68
N THR A 313 -17.15 17.36 -14.24
CA THR A 313 -17.83 17.02 -12.98
C THR A 313 -16.92 16.20 -12.10
N HIS A 314 -17.02 16.35 -10.79
CA HIS A 314 -16.26 15.50 -9.87
C HIS A 314 -16.81 14.07 -9.85
N CYS A 315 -16.19 13.16 -10.62
CA CYS A 315 -16.73 11.82 -10.84
C CYS A 315 -16.68 10.97 -9.56
N ALA A 316 -15.62 11.08 -8.78
CA ALA A 316 -15.50 10.34 -7.51
C ALA A 316 -16.61 10.70 -6.51
N ALA A 317 -17.02 11.98 -6.46
CA ALA A 317 -18.15 12.42 -5.64
C ALA A 317 -19.50 11.91 -6.18
N ASN A 318 -19.69 11.88 -7.50
CA ASN A 318 -20.94 11.42 -8.12
C ASN A 318 -21.17 9.90 -7.97
N TYR A 319 -20.10 9.10 -8.08
CA TYR A 319 -20.18 7.64 -7.98
C TYR A 319 -19.85 7.11 -6.57
N GLU A 320 -19.53 8.01 -5.63
CA GLU A 320 -19.21 7.71 -4.23
C GLU A 320 -18.13 6.61 -4.12
N GLY A 321 -17.02 6.78 -4.84
CA GLY A 321 -15.93 5.81 -4.93
C GLY A 321 -14.67 6.38 -5.56
N GLY A 322 -13.50 5.89 -5.15
CA GLY A 322 -12.22 6.30 -5.69
C GLY A 322 -11.77 5.42 -6.85
N TRP A 323 -11.31 6.04 -7.94
CA TRP A 323 -10.94 5.33 -9.16
C TRP A 323 -10.06 6.17 -10.10
N TRP A 324 -9.53 5.55 -11.15
CA TRP A 324 -8.85 6.24 -12.26
C TRP A 324 -9.87 6.79 -13.25
N PHE A 325 -10.54 7.88 -12.88
CA PHE A 325 -11.58 8.48 -13.73
C PHE A 325 -10.97 9.26 -14.90
N SER A 326 -11.58 9.12 -16.09
CA SER A 326 -11.33 9.88 -17.32
C SER A 326 -12.40 10.98 -17.45
N HIS A 327 -13.22 11.02 -18.52
CA HIS A 327 -14.53 11.70 -18.47
C HIS A 327 -15.50 10.79 -17.70
N CYS A 328 -15.23 10.69 -16.40
CA CYS A 328 -15.72 9.64 -15.53
C CYS A 328 -15.22 8.25 -15.90
N GLN A 329 -16.06 7.34 -16.37
CA GLN A 329 -15.70 5.93 -16.36
C GLN A 329 -16.31 5.13 -17.50
N HIS A 330 -15.62 4.06 -17.87
CA HIS A 330 -16.19 2.87 -18.52
C HIS A 330 -16.09 1.64 -17.60
N ALA A 331 -15.27 1.71 -16.55
CA ALA A 331 -15.27 0.74 -15.46
C ALA A 331 -15.18 1.48 -14.12
N ASN A 332 -15.95 1.02 -13.14
CA ASN A 332 -15.86 1.48 -11.76
C ASN A 332 -16.35 0.37 -10.84
N LEU A 333 -15.36 -0.35 -10.27
CA LEU A 333 -15.60 -1.43 -9.32
C LEU A 333 -15.52 -0.94 -7.87
N ASN A 334 -15.20 0.33 -7.65
CA ASN A 334 -15.10 0.97 -6.34
C ASN A 334 -16.28 1.90 -6.03
N GLY A 335 -17.28 1.98 -6.92
CA GLY A 335 -18.49 2.75 -6.66
C GLY A 335 -19.25 2.26 -5.44
N ARG A 336 -20.19 3.08 -4.97
CA ARG A 336 -21.13 2.67 -3.92
C ARG A 336 -21.93 1.47 -4.37
N TYR A 337 -21.93 0.43 -3.54
CA TYR A 337 -22.50 -0.88 -3.87
C TYR A 337 -23.98 -0.79 -4.31
N ASN A 338 -24.79 0.03 -3.61
CA ASN A 338 -26.21 0.21 -3.93
C ASN A 338 -26.48 1.04 -5.20
N LEU A 339 -25.51 1.83 -5.67
CA LEU A 339 -25.61 2.53 -6.96
C LEU A 339 -25.22 1.62 -8.13
N GLY A 340 -24.55 0.51 -7.83
CA GLY A 340 -24.08 -0.48 -8.79
C GLY A 340 -22.59 -0.34 -9.10
N LEU A 341 -21.91 -1.48 -9.15
CA LEU A 341 -20.58 -1.59 -9.73
C LEU A 341 -20.75 -1.76 -11.24
N THR A 342 -19.87 -1.16 -12.04
CA THR A 342 -20.13 -1.04 -13.49
C THR A 342 -18.91 -1.41 -14.32
N TRP A 343 -19.19 -2.05 -15.45
CA TRP A 343 -18.21 -2.37 -16.49
C TRP A 343 -18.88 -2.22 -17.86
N PHE A 344 -18.33 -1.42 -18.74
CA PHE A 344 -18.89 -1.18 -20.06
C PHE A 344 -18.62 -2.37 -20.99
N ASP A 345 -19.63 -2.84 -21.71
CA ASP A 345 -19.51 -3.84 -22.77
C ASP A 345 -19.52 -3.12 -24.13
N ALA A 346 -18.35 -2.90 -24.70
CA ALA A 346 -18.21 -2.24 -26.00
C ALA A 346 -18.79 -3.06 -27.17
N GLN A 347 -18.93 -4.39 -27.04
CA GLN A 347 -19.49 -5.22 -28.11
C GLN A 347 -21.00 -5.08 -28.19
N ARG A 348 -21.65 -4.97 -27.02
CA ARG A 348 -23.10 -4.78 -26.91
C ARG A 348 -23.52 -3.32 -26.82
N ASN A 349 -22.57 -2.41 -26.58
CA ASN A 349 -22.81 -1.01 -26.27
C ASN A 349 -23.76 -0.86 -25.06
N GLU A 350 -23.50 -1.64 -24.02
CA GLU A 350 -24.33 -1.75 -22.81
C GLU A 350 -23.47 -1.70 -21.54
N TRP A 351 -24.10 -1.36 -20.42
CA TRP A 351 -23.46 -1.38 -19.11
C TRP A 351 -23.73 -2.70 -18.40
N ILE A 352 -22.66 -3.39 -17.97
CA ILE A 352 -22.75 -4.56 -17.10
C ILE A 352 -22.91 -4.07 -15.67
N ALA A 353 -24.04 -4.43 -15.04
CA ALA A 353 -24.24 -4.27 -13.62
C ALA A 353 -23.53 -5.40 -12.88
N VAL A 354 -22.41 -5.08 -12.25
CA VAL A 354 -21.55 -6.02 -11.55
C VAL A 354 -22.05 -6.20 -10.11
N LYS A 355 -22.24 -7.45 -9.71
CA LYS A 355 -22.66 -7.87 -8.37
C LYS A 355 -21.46 -8.16 -7.48
N SER A 356 -20.43 -8.81 -8.01
CA SER A 356 -19.18 -9.05 -7.27
C SER A 356 -17.97 -8.84 -8.17
N SER A 357 -16.87 -8.40 -7.57
CA SER A 357 -15.59 -8.19 -8.25
C SER A 357 -14.42 -8.61 -7.37
N GLN A 358 -13.38 -9.14 -8.01
CA GLN A 358 -12.10 -9.39 -7.39
C GLN A 358 -10.98 -8.95 -8.33
N MET A 359 -10.20 -7.96 -7.91
CA MET A 359 -8.99 -7.56 -8.62
C MET A 359 -7.79 -8.21 -7.96
N MET A 360 -6.95 -8.84 -8.77
CA MET A 360 -5.78 -9.58 -8.33
C MET A 360 -4.58 -9.23 -9.18
N ILE A 361 -3.41 -9.14 -8.55
CA ILE A 361 -2.15 -8.93 -9.24
C ILE A 361 -1.20 -10.10 -9.01
N LYS A 362 -0.34 -10.34 -9.99
CA LYS A 362 0.74 -11.33 -9.86
C LYS A 362 1.98 -10.84 -10.58
N ARG A 363 3.12 -10.89 -9.88
CA ARG A 363 4.42 -10.63 -10.50
C ARG A 363 4.71 -11.70 -11.56
N GLN A 364 5.21 -11.26 -12.70
CA GLN A 364 5.63 -12.17 -13.76
C GLN A 364 7.09 -12.59 -13.57
N SER A 365 7.51 -13.66 -14.24
CA SER A 365 8.92 -14.04 -14.24
C SER A 365 9.75 -12.97 -14.97
N HIS A 366 10.99 -12.79 -14.54
CA HIS A 366 11.89 -11.78 -15.12
C HIS A 366 12.11 -11.97 -16.63
N GLU A 367 11.97 -13.20 -17.14
CA GLU A 367 12.09 -13.53 -18.57
C GLU A 367 10.95 -12.94 -19.43
N THR A 368 9.73 -12.87 -18.91
CA THR A 368 8.57 -12.35 -19.67
C THR A 368 8.48 -10.82 -19.65
N CYS A 369 9.15 -10.17 -18.70
CA CYS A 369 9.09 -8.71 -18.54
C CYS A 369 10.07 -7.94 -19.44
N ASN A 370 11.10 -8.60 -19.99
CA ASN A 370 12.11 -7.96 -20.84
C ASN A 370 11.74 -7.88 -22.33
N TYR A 371 10.62 -8.45 -22.76
CA TYR A 371 10.25 -8.51 -24.19
C TYR A 371 9.48 -7.30 -24.73
N GLY A 372 9.41 -6.18 -23.98
CA GLY A 372 8.74 -4.95 -24.42
C GLY A 372 9.64 -3.90 -25.09
N GLY A 373 10.94 -4.17 -25.24
CA GLY A 373 11.94 -3.16 -25.62
C GLY A 373 12.88 -3.57 -26.75
N ASP A 374 12.41 -4.25 -27.79
CA ASP A 374 13.23 -4.51 -28.98
C ASP A 374 12.70 -3.74 -30.19
N ALA A 375 13.26 -2.55 -30.37
CA ALA A 375 13.22 -1.82 -31.62
C ALA A 375 14.12 -2.56 -32.62
N THR A 376 13.48 -3.35 -33.49
CA THR A 376 14.00 -3.85 -34.78
C THR A 376 15.49 -3.59 -35.06
N ASP A 377 16.33 -4.50 -34.59
CA ASP A 377 17.72 -4.60 -34.99
C ASP A 377 17.79 -5.22 -36.40
N ILE A 378 17.84 -4.35 -37.43
CA ILE A 378 18.24 -4.79 -38.77
C ILE A 378 19.76 -4.90 -38.75
N ALA A 379 20.26 -6.12 -38.54
CA ALA A 379 21.67 -6.43 -38.71
C ALA A 379 22.12 -6.12 -40.16
N PRO A 380 23.26 -5.44 -40.36
CA PRO A 380 23.76 -5.07 -41.68
C PRO A 380 24.36 -6.30 -42.36
N THR A 381 23.79 -6.70 -43.48
CA THR A 381 24.37 -7.72 -44.35
C THR A 381 25.56 -7.13 -45.09
N THR A 382 26.71 -7.77 -44.90
CA THR A 382 27.99 -7.51 -45.55
C THR A 382 27.87 -7.63 -47.08
N ALA A 383 28.08 -6.53 -47.79
CA ALA A 383 28.33 -6.53 -49.23
C ALA A 383 29.65 -5.80 -49.52
N THR A 384 30.61 -6.61 -49.97
CA THR A 384 31.98 -6.26 -50.36
C THR A 384 31.98 -5.29 -51.55
N ALA A 385 32.62 -4.14 -51.40
CA ALA A 385 32.83 -3.18 -52.47
C ALA A 385 33.93 -3.68 -53.45
N THR A 386 33.62 -3.67 -54.74
CA THR A 386 34.62 -3.60 -55.82
C THR A 386 34.25 -2.46 -56.77
N ALA A 387 35.29 -1.85 -57.34
CA ALA A 387 35.37 -0.44 -57.68
C ALA A 387 34.94 -0.07 -59.13
N SER A 388 34.85 1.25 -59.32
CA SER A 388 35.16 2.02 -60.53
C SER A 388 34.06 2.12 -61.61
N SER A 389 33.53 3.32 -61.86
CA SER A 389 34.19 4.40 -62.62
C SER A 389 33.17 5.43 -63.13
N THR A 390 33.57 6.71 -63.13
CA THR A 390 33.17 7.82 -64.04
C THR A 390 31.70 8.26 -64.05
N ALA A 391 31.31 9.51 -64.24
CA ALA A 391 31.93 10.83 -64.30
C ALA A 391 30.75 11.84 -64.47
N VAL A 392 30.86 13.04 -63.87
CA VAL A 392 30.59 14.38 -64.46
C VAL A 392 29.19 14.57 -65.14
N THR A 393 28.34 15.56 -64.82
CA THR A 393 28.46 17.02 -65.04
C THR A 393 27.13 17.62 -64.52
N SER A 394 27.14 18.58 -63.58
CA SER A 394 27.04 20.05 -63.80
C SER A 394 25.63 20.66 -63.84
N THR A 395 25.44 21.67 -62.97
CA THR A 395 24.75 22.97 -63.21
C THR A 395 23.22 22.93 -63.42
N THR A 396 22.38 23.81 -62.88
CA THR A 396 22.56 25.20 -62.45
C THR A 396 21.31 25.66 -61.68
N THR A 397 21.51 26.48 -60.64
CA THR A 397 20.74 27.67 -60.22
C THR A 397 19.23 27.75 -60.43
N ALA A 398 18.48 28.04 -59.35
CA ALA A 398 17.91 29.38 -59.11
C ALA A 398 17.41 29.50 -57.66
N ARG A 399 17.49 30.71 -57.13
CA ARG A 399 17.37 31.11 -55.73
C ARG A 399 16.14 32.03 -55.55
N ALA A 400 15.61 32.02 -54.33
CA ALA A 400 14.76 33.06 -53.70
C ALA A 400 13.27 33.03 -54.11
N THR A 401 12.29 33.34 -53.26
CA THR A 401 12.31 34.17 -52.05
C THR A 401 11.09 33.84 -51.18
N ILE A 402 11.25 34.10 -49.88
CA ILE A 402 10.25 34.15 -48.82
C ILE A 402 9.11 35.12 -49.18
N ASN A 403 7.86 34.77 -48.86
CA ASN A 403 6.94 35.76 -48.29
C ASN A 403 5.86 35.14 -47.40
N SER A 404 5.70 35.80 -46.27
CA SER A 404 4.72 35.67 -45.20
C SER A 404 3.32 36.17 -45.62
N ASP A 405 2.37 35.96 -44.70
CA ASP A 405 0.97 36.39 -44.68
C ASP A 405 -0.06 35.54 -45.43
N LYS A 406 -0.85 34.80 -44.65
CA LYS A 406 -2.32 34.91 -44.69
C LYS A 406 -2.97 34.22 -43.48
N SER A 407 -3.50 35.05 -42.60
CA SER A 407 -4.60 34.76 -41.68
C SER A 407 -5.85 34.33 -42.46
N ILE A 408 -6.50 33.24 -42.02
CA ILE A 408 -7.81 32.76 -42.49
C ILE A 408 -8.62 32.29 -41.25
N PRO A 409 -9.94 32.56 -41.19
CA PRO A 409 -10.68 32.73 -39.93
C PRO A 409 -11.38 31.47 -39.41
N LEU A 410 -11.70 31.52 -38.11
CA LEU A 410 -12.69 30.68 -37.44
C LEU A 410 -14.08 30.84 -38.07
N ASN A 411 -14.68 29.73 -38.51
CA ASN A 411 -16.08 29.39 -38.30
C ASN A 411 -16.41 28.06 -39.00
N ASN A 412 -16.75 27.04 -38.21
CA ASN A 412 -17.82 26.06 -38.45
C ASN A 412 -17.62 24.83 -37.55
N LEU A 413 -18.09 24.92 -36.30
CA LEU A 413 -18.50 23.76 -35.53
C LEU A 413 -19.91 24.04 -35.03
N ARG A 414 -20.87 23.26 -35.55
CA ARG A 414 -22.24 23.22 -35.06
C ARG A 414 -22.22 22.56 -33.67
N PRO A 415 -22.92 23.10 -32.66
CA PRO A 415 -23.19 22.36 -31.44
C PRO A 415 -24.21 21.25 -31.75
N VAL A 416 -23.93 20.04 -31.29
CA VAL A 416 -24.94 18.98 -31.18
C VAL A 416 -25.57 19.18 -29.80
N ASP A 417 -26.88 19.36 -29.79
CA ASP A 417 -27.69 19.61 -28.61
C ASP A 417 -27.62 18.45 -27.61
N ASP A 418 -27.11 18.71 -26.42
CA ASP A 418 -27.33 17.89 -25.22
C ASP A 418 -28.62 18.36 -24.53
N GLN A 419 -29.73 17.72 -24.89
CA GLN A 419 -30.98 17.82 -24.15
C GLN A 419 -31.77 16.52 -24.27
N GLN A 420 -31.45 15.52 -23.43
CA GLN A 420 -32.41 14.59 -22.82
C GLN A 420 -31.71 13.61 -21.89
N MET A 421 -31.59 13.97 -20.61
CA MET A 421 -31.71 12.98 -19.55
C MET A 421 -32.96 13.34 -18.75
N GLY A 422 -34.05 12.68 -19.12
CA GLY A 422 -35.28 12.68 -18.36
C GLY A 422 -35.07 11.98 -17.03
N GLU A 423 -35.64 12.57 -15.99
CA GLU A 423 -35.91 11.94 -14.70
C GLU A 423 -36.53 10.56 -14.92
N ASN A 424 -35.81 9.49 -14.57
CA ASN A 424 -36.42 8.20 -14.27
C ASN A 424 -36.13 7.86 -12.83
N THR A 425 -37.02 8.37 -11.97
CA THR A 425 -37.29 7.86 -10.63
C THR A 425 -37.72 6.41 -10.77
N VAL A 426 -36.85 5.46 -10.44
CA VAL A 426 -37.25 4.06 -10.27
C VAL A 426 -38.02 3.96 -8.96
N ILE A 427 -39.35 3.93 -9.07
CA ILE A 427 -40.25 3.55 -7.99
C ILE A 427 -40.13 2.03 -7.83
N LEU A 428 -39.60 1.60 -6.68
CA LEU A 428 -39.73 0.24 -6.20
C LEU A 428 -41.19 0.01 -5.80
N GLU A 429 -42.00 -0.56 -6.70
CA GLU A 429 -43.24 -1.21 -6.29
C GLU A 429 -42.94 -2.65 -5.87
N THR A 430 -43.16 -2.90 -4.58
CA THR A 430 -43.32 -4.21 -3.96
C THR A 430 -44.44 -5.01 -4.62
N VAL A 431 -44.12 -6.23 -5.07
CA VAL A 431 -45.06 -7.36 -5.11
C VAL A 431 -44.36 -8.59 -4.55
#